data_AF-A0A967WZ85-F1
#
_entry.id   AF-A0A967WZ85-F1
#
_cell.length_a   1.000
_cell.length_b   1.000
_cell.length_c   1.000
_cell.angle_alpha   90.00
_cell.angle_beta   90.00
_cell.angle_gamma   90.00
#
_symmetry.space_group_name_H-M   'P 1'
#
loop_
_entity.id
_entity.type
_entity.pdbx_description
1 polymer ?
#
loop_
_entity_poly.entity_id
_entity_poly.type
_entity_poly.pdbx_seq_one_letter_code
_entity_poly.pdbx_strand_id
1 'polypeptide(L)'
;RNLMLVSAPAGFGKTTLVAEWLAVCERLEPKVRAAWLSLDEGDNDPARFLAYLIAALRTIEANIGKGALSALQSPQLPPAEVVLTQLINE
;
A
#
# COMPACT_ATOMS: atom_id res chain seq x y z
N ARG A 1 12.65 -6.40 -11.84
CA ARG A 1 11.53 -6.10 -10.92
C ARG A 1 10.63 -7.32 -10.93
N ASN A 2 10.39 -7.96 -9.78
CA ASN A 2 9.64 -9.21 -9.74
C ASN A 2 8.16 -8.90 -9.52
N LEU A 3 7.28 -9.50 -10.32
CA LEU A 3 5.84 -9.40 -10.22
C LEU A 3 5.26 -10.81 -10.25
N MET A 4 4.37 -11.11 -9.32
CA MET A 4 3.60 -12.35 -9.31
C MET A 4 2.13 -12.01 -9.45
N LEU A 5 1.43 -12.64 -10.40
CA LEU A 5 0.00 -12.48 -10.61
C LEU A 5 -0.73 -13.72 -10.12
N VAL A 6 -1.68 -13.52 -9.19
CA VAL A 6 -2.62 -14.56 -8.74
C VAL A 6 -3.98 -14.26 -9.36
N SER A 7 -4.42 -15.09 -10.30
CA SER A 7 -5.67 -14.90 -11.04
C SER A 7 -6.56 -16.15 -10.99
N ALA A 8 -7.84 -15.93 -10.71
CA ALA A 8 -8.90 -16.93 -10.59
C ALA A 8 -10.26 -16.21 -10.54
N PRO A 9 -11.40 -16.88 -10.82
CA PRO A 9 -12.72 -16.27 -10.73
C PRO A 9 -13.08 -15.74 -9.34
N ALA A 10 -14.18 -14.98 -9.23
CA ALA A 10 -14.71 -14.52 -7.96
C ALA A 10 -15.04 -15.71 -7.04
N GLY A 11 -14.74 -15.59 -5.74
CA GLY A 11 -15.00 -16.65 -4.76
C GLY A 11 -13.96 -17.78 -4.67
N PHE A 12 -12.95 -17.84 -5.56
CA PHE A 12 -11.91 -18.89 -5.55
C PHE A 12 -10.84 -18.76 -4.46
N GLY A 13 -11.01 -17.85 -3.50
CA GLY A 13 -10.09 -17.73 -2.36
C GLY A 13 -8.73 -17.09 -2.66
N LYS A 14 -8.58 -16.29 -3.73
CA LYS A 14 -7.32 -15.60 -4.07
C LYS A 14 -6.70 -14.84 -2.89
N THR A 15 -7.51 -14.03 -2.21
CA THR A 15 -7.08 -13.24 -1.05
C THR A 15 -6.68 -14.16 0.11
N THR A 16 -7.45 -15.23 0.35
CA THR A 16 -7.16 -16.23 1.36
C THR A 16 -5.82 -16.92 1.11
N LEU A 17 -5.57 -17.37 -0.13
CA LEU A 17 -4.33 -18.02 -0.53
C LEU A 17 -3.11 -17.15 -0.24
N VAL A 18 -3.16 -15.88 -0.65
CA VAL A 18 -2.03 -14.95 -0.45
C VAL A 18 -1.86 -14.60 1.03
N ALA A 19 -2.95 -14.44 1.79
CA ALA A 19 -2.88 -14.20 3.23
C ALA A 19 -2.25 -15.38 3.99
N GLU A 20 -2.66 -16.62 3.67
CA GLU A 20 -2.08 -17.83 4.26
C GLU A 20 -0.60 -18.00 3.89
N TRP A 21 -0.24 -17.72 2.64
CA TRP A 21 1.15 -17.76 2.20
C TRP A 21 2.01 -16.72 2.93
N LEU A 22 1.53 -15.48 3.09
CA LEU A 22 2.22 -14.46 3.87
C LEU A 22 2.41 -14.86 5.33
N ALA A 23 1.41 -15.47 5.97
CA ALA A 23 1.53 -15.97 7.33
C ALA A 23 2.57 -17.09 7.48
N VAL A 24 2.82 -17.87 6.42
CA VAL A 24 3.97 -18.81 6.38
C VAL A 24 5.28 -18.04 6.28
N CYS A 25 5.39 -17.07 5.36
CA CYS A 25 6.59 -16.26 5.18
C CYS A 25 6.99 -15.52 6.47
N GLU A 26 6.05 -14.89 7.16
CA GLU A 26 6.31 -14.17 8.42
C GLU A 26 6.82 -15.09 9.54
N ARG A 27 6.34 -16.34 9.58
CA ARG A 27 6.83 -17.35 10.55
C ARG A 27 8.26 -17.80 10.25
N LEU A 28 8.62 -17.92 8.97
CA LEU A 28 9.96 -18.34 8.55
C LEU A 28 10.97 -17.19 8.66
N GLU A 29 10.54 -15.96 8.37
CA GLU A 29 11.37 -14.76 8.38
C GLU A 29 10.65 -13.61 9.09
N PRO A 30 10.94 -13.38 10.39
CA PRO A 30 10.28 -12.33 11.20
C PRO A 30 10.47 -10.90 10.70
N LYS A 31 11.32 -10.68 9.69
CA LYS A 31 11.57 -9.38 9.05
C LYS A 31 10.68 -9.12 7.84
N VAL A 32 9.94 -10.13 7.36
CA VAL A 32 8.95 -9.93 6.30
C VAL A 32 7.90 -8.94 6.79
N ARG A 33 7.56 -7.98 5.93
CA ARG A 33 6.50 -6.99 6.14
C ARG A 33 5.64 -6.96 4.89
N ALA A 34 4.34 -6.99 5.08
CA ALA A 34 3.37 -6.93 4.00
C ALA A 34 2.35 -5.84 4.27
N ALA A 35 1.94 -5.14 3.21
CA ALA A 35 0.86 -4.17 3.22
C ALA A 35 -0.15 -4.56 2.14
N TRP A 36 -1.42 -4.39 2.45
CA TRP A 36 -2.51 -4.67 1.52
C TRP A 36 -3.06 -3.37 0.95
N LEU A 37 -3.02 -3.25 -0.37
CA LEU A 37 -3.65 -2.16 -1.10
C LEU A 37 -4.70 -2.76 -2.03
N SER A 38 -5.97 -2.50 -1.73
CA SER A 38 -7.07 -2.76 -2.65
C SER A 38 -7.15 -1.59 -3.62
N LEU A 39 -7.35 -1.89 -4.90
CA LEU A 39 -7.49 -0.88 -5.96
C LEU A 39 -8.84 -1.06 -6.65
N ASP A 40 -9.53 0.05 -6.89
CA ASP A 40 -10.71 0.14 -7.74
C ASP A 40 -10.58 1.29 -8.76
N GLU A 41 -11.60 1.47 -9.61
CA GLU A 41 -11.58 2.50 -10.66
C GLU A 41 -11.50 3.93 -10.08
N GLY A 42 -12.00 4.14 -8.87
CA GLY A 42 -11.95 5.41 -8.16
C GLY A 42 -10.54 5.81 -7.73
N ASP A 43 -9.59 4.88 -7.70
CA ASP A 43 -8.19 5.13 -7.32
C ASP A 43 -7.33 5.65 -8.47
N ASN A 44 -7.93 5.98 -9.62
CA ASN A 44 -7.24 6.67 -10.71
C ASN A 44 -6.96 8.16 -10.41
N ASP A 45 -7.38 8.65 -9.25
CA ASP A 45 -6.94 9.93 -8.68
C ASP A 45 -5.64 9.74 -7.90
N PRO A 46 -4.51 10.36 -8.31
CA PRO A 46 -3.21 10.15 -7.66
C PRO A 46 -3.18 10.49 -6.17
N ALA A 47 -3.95 11.47 -5.71
CA ALA A 47 -3.97 11.87 -4.32
C ALA A 47 -4.69 10.82 -3.46
N ARG A 48 -5.83 10.29 -3.95
CA ARG A 48 -6.53 9.16 -3.33
C ARG A 48 -5.66 7.91 -3.30
N PHE A 49 -5.03 7.56 -4.42
CA PHE A 49 -4.11 6.42 -4.48
C PHE A 49 -2.99 6.55 -3.44
N LEU A 50 -2.33 7.71 -3.35
CA LEU A 50 -1.27 7.95 -2.39
C LEU A 50 -1.78 7.90 -0.94
N ALA A 51 -2.97 8.42 -0.66
CA ALA A 51 -3.57 8.34 0.67
C ALA A 51 -3.81 6.88 1.10
N TYR A 52 -4.35 6.04 0.22
CA TYR A 52 -4.55 4.61 0.51
C TYR A 52 -3.24 3.82 0.56
N LEU A 53 -2.26 4.14 -0.29
CA LEU A 53 -0.93 3.55 -0.21
C LEU A 53 -0.28 3.85 1.16
N ILE A 54 -0.32 5.11 1.61
CA ILE A 54 0.20 5.48 2.94
C ILE A 54 -0.58 4.75 4.03
N ALA A 55 -1.92 4.69 3.95
CA ALA A 55 -2.73 3.96 4.92
C ALA A 55 -2.35 2.47 5.00
N ALA A 56 -2.10 1.82 3.85
CA ALA A 56 -1.64 0.44 3.76
C ALA A 56 -0.25 0.28 4.40
N LEU A 57 0.70 1.15 4.09
CA LEU A 57 2.05 1.11 4.70
C LEU A 57 2.02 1.34 6.21
N ARG A 58 1.10 2.16 6.72
CA ARG A 58 0.94 2.41 8.16
C ARG A 58 0.47 1.20 8.96
N THR A 59 0.01 0.13 8.29
CA THR A 59 -0.23 -1.18 8.93
C THR A 59 1.07 -1.90 9.31
N ILE A 60 2.20 -1.52 8.71
CA ILE A 60 3.54 -2.05 9.00
C ILE A 60 4.23 -1.21 10.07
N GLU A 61 4.25 0.12 9.92
CA GLU A 61 4.82 1.06 10.88
C GLU A 61 3.99 2.35 10.89
N ALA A 62 3.55 2.76 12.08
CA ALA A 62 2.48 3.74 12.23
C ALA A 62 2.81 5.17 11.75
N ASN A 63 4.09 5.49 11.59
CA ASN A 63 4.58 6.82 11.26
C ASN A 63 4.99 6.98 9.78
N ILE A 64 5.07 5.89 9.01
CA ILE A 64 5.35 5.95 7.57
C ILE A 64 4.37 6.91 6.88
N GLY A 65 4.91 7.79 6.06
CA GLY A 65 4.19 8.74 5.24
C GLY A 65 3.50 9.84 6.03
N LYS A 66 3.88 10.10 7.29
CA LYS A 66 3.24 11.15 8.10
C LYS A 66 3.37 12.53 7.44
N GLY A 67 4.53 12.85 6.88
CA GLY A 67 4.75 14.10 6.16
C GLY A 67 3.94 14.15 4.87
N ALA A 68 4.02 13.09 4.07
CA ALA A 68 3.29 12.95 2.82
C ALA A 68 1.77 13.03 3.02
N LEU A 69 1.22 12.40 4.07
CA LEU A 69 -0.21 12.46 4.40
C LEU A 69 -0.63 13.87 4.83
N SER A 70 0.22 14.58 5.58
CA SER A 70 -0.05 15.97 5.95
C SER A 70 -0.08 16.88 4.71
N ALA A 71 0.79 16.61 3.73
CA ALA A 71 0.80 17.34 2.45
C ALA A 71 -0.50 17.11 1.65
N LEU A 72 -1.03 15.87 1.64
CA LEU A 72 -2.30 15.54 1.01
C LEU A 72 -3.53 16.17 1.69
N GLN A 73 -3.41 16.54 2.98
CA GLN A 73 -4.49 17.20 3.73
C GLN A 73 -4.41 18.73 3.70
N SER A 74 -3.42 19.29 3.00
CA SER A 74 -3.21 20.73 2.94
C SER A 74 -4.31 21.43 2.11
N PRO A 75 -4.64 22.70 2.41
CA PRO A 75 -5.63 23.46 1.64
C PRO A 75 -5.28 23.60 0.16
N GLN A 76 -3.99 23.56 -0.16
CA GLN A 76 -3.47 23.59 -1.52
C GLN A 76 -2.71 22.31 -1.80
N LEU A 77 -3.39 21.37 -2.47
CA LEU A 77 -2.85 20.05 -2.76
C LEU A 77 -1.58 20.15 -3.63
N PRO A 78 -0.42 19.66 -3.15
CA PRO A 78 0.78 19.62 -3.97
C PRO A 78 0.67 18.56 -5.07
N PRO A 79 1.50 18.64 -6.13
CA PRO A 79 1.57 17.59 -7.14
C PRO A 79 1.89 16.23 -6.52
N ALA A 80 1.27 15.18 -7.02
CA ALA A 80 1.44 13.82 -6.51
C ALA A 80 2.92 13.36 -6.50
N GLU A 81 3.71 13.80 -7.47
CA GLU A 81 5.15 13.53 -7.56
C GLU A 81 5.93 14.09 -6.37
N VAL A 82 5.54 15.25 -5.85
CA VAL A 82 6.16 15.87 -4.66
C VAL A 82 5.85 15.04 -3.42
N VAL A 83 4.59 14.65 -3.25
CA VAL A 83 4.14 13.79 -2.14
C VAL A 83 4.83 12.43 -2.19
N LEU A 84 4.91 11.83 -3.38
CA LEU A 84 5.60 10.56 -3.60
C LEU A 84 7.10 10.66 -3.30
N THR A 85 7.74 11.74 -3.75
CA THR A 85 9.16 11.98 -3.47
C THR A 85 9.40 12.14 -1.98
N GLN A 86 8.51 12.82 -1.26
CA GLN A 86 8.59 12.88 0.21
C GLN A 86 8.48 11.49 0.84
N LEU A 87 7.49 10.69 0.42
CA LEU A 87 7.29 9.34 0.95
C LEU A 87 8.48 8.41 0.70
N ILE A 88 9.16 8.54 -0.45
CA ILE A 88 10.33 7.71 -0.81
C ILE A 88 11.57 8.08 0.02
N ASN A 89 11.67 9.32 0.47
CA ASN A 89 12.83 9.83 1.21
C ASN A 89 12.69 9.75 2.74
N GLU A 90 11.60 9.17 3.24
CA GLU A 90 11.45 8.78 4.65
C GLU A 90 12.17 7.45 4.94
#